data_AF-A0AAV5KYJ6-F1
#
_entry.id   AF-A0AAV5KYJ6-F1
#
_cell.length_a   1.000
_cell.length_b   1.000
_cell.length_c   1.000
_cell.angle_alpha   90.00
_cell.angle_beta   90.00
_cell.angle_gamma   90.00
#
_symmetry.space_group_name_H-M   'P 1'
#
loop_
_entity.id
_entity.type
_entity.pdbx_description
1 polymer ?
#
loop_
_entity_poly.entity_id
_entity_poly.type
_entity_poly.pdbx_seq_one_letter_code
_entity_poly.pdbx_strand_id
1 'polypeptide(L)'
;MTRQVEADHFCAHQNEEMRQCLIYDSPKKDARLIGVEFLISENLFLTLPDEEKPLWHSHEYEVKSGVLFIPGIPGPIKGPDMERVLELKYFNQK
;
A
#
# COMPACT_ATOMS: atom_id res chain seq x y z
N MET A 1 -18.82 -2.60 -13.25
CA MET A 1 -17.67 -1.67 -13.10
C MET A 1 -16.67 -2.02 -14.19
N THR A 2 -16.43 -1.13 -15.17
CA THR A 2 -15.66 -1.45 -16.40
C THR A 2 -14.34 -0.70 -16.54
N ARG A 3 -13.89 0.05 -15.52
CA ARG A 3 -12.61 0.77 -15.56
C ARG A 3 -11.70 0.30 -14.43
N GLN A 4 -10.80 -0.61 -14.75
CA GLN A 4 -9.63 -0.92 -13.94
C GLN A 4 -8.52 0.07 -14.32
N VAL A 5 -7.69 0.43 -13.36
CA VAL A 5 -6.53 1.31 -13.56
C VAL A 5 -5.34 0.63 -12.91
N GLU A 6 -4.21 0.62 -13.59
CA GLU A 6 -2.94 0.18 -13.03
C GLU A 6 -2.44 1.25 -12.05
N ALA A 7 -1.96 0.82 -10.89
CA ALA A 7 -1.52 1.70 -9.81
C ALA A 7 -0.08 1.34 -9.43
N ASP A 8 0.88 2.02 -10.03
CA ASP A 8 2.31 1.84 -9.76
C ASP A 8 2.70 2.64 -8.51
N HIS A 9 3.08 1.93 -7.44
CA HIS A 9 3.44 2.52 -6.16
C HIS A 9 4.94 2.70 -6.05
N PHE A 10 5.39 3.95 -5.87
CA PHE A 10 6.78 4.29 -5.61
C PHE A 10 6.91 4.75 -4.16
N CYS A 11 7.39 3.85 -3.30
CA CYS A 11 7.35 4.02 -1.85
C CYS A 11 8.71 4.44 -1.27
N ALA A 12 8.70 5.52 -0.50
CA ALA A 12 9.80 5.91 0.37
C ALA A 12 9.56 5.42 1.79
N HIS A 13 10.58 4.83 2.41
CA HIS A 13 10.55 4.40 3.80
C HIS A 13 10.92 5.60 4.67
N GLN A 14 9.92 6.24 5.28
CA GLN A 14 10.14 7.44 6.08
C GLN A 14 10.79 7.09 7.42
N ASN A 15 10.32 6.00 8.03
CA ASN A 15 10.89 5.39 9.24
C ASN A 15 10.40 3.93 9.36
N GLU A 16 10.66 3.29 10.49
CA GLU A 16 10.28 1.90 10.76
C GLU A 16 8.75 1.68 10.80
N GLU A 17 7.96 2.71 11.08
CA GLU A 17 6.51 2.63 11.25
C GLU A 17 5.71 3.28 10.12
N MET A 18 6.36 3.90 9.13
CA MET A 18 5.69 4.68 8.10
C MET A 18 6.38 4.57 6.73
N ARG A 19 5.57 4.29 5.70
CA ARG A 19 5.94 4.48 4.29
C ARG A 19 5.00 5.47 3.64
N GLN A 20 5.54 6.23 2.69
CA GLN A 20 4.77 7.11 1.82
C GLN A 20 5.00 6.68 0.38
N CYS A 21 3.92 6.42 -0.35
CA CYS A 21 3.95 5.99 -1.74
C CYS A 21 3.30 7.04 -2.63
N LEU A 22 3.98 7.37 -3.73
CA LEU A 22 3.38 8.08 -4.85
C LEU A 22 2.81 7.06 -5.81
N ILE A 23 1.55 7.24 -6.21
CA ILE A 23 0.84 6.32 -7.11
C ILE A 23 0.76 6.93 -8.50
N TYR A 24 1.26 6.22 -9.50
CA TYR A 24 1.18 6.59 -10.91
C TYR A 24 0.27 5.64 -11.69
N ASP A 25 -0.28 6.11 -12.80
CA ASP A 25 -1.17 5.32 -13.68
C ASP A 25 -0.45 4.41 -14.68
N SER A 26 0.89 4.41 -14.68
CA SER A 26 1.75 3.50 -15.43
C SER A 26 3.21 3.61 -14.97
N PRO A 27 4.12 2.69 -15.36
CA PRO A 27 5.55 2.79 -15.05
C PRO A 27 6.34 3.67 -16.04
N LYS A 28 5.67 4.41 -16.94
CA LYS A 28 6.33 5.19 -18.01
C LYS A 28 6.83 6.55 -17.51
N LYS A 29 7.77 7.16 -18.23
CA LYS A 29 8.34 8.49 -17.89
C LYS A 29 7.30 9.61 -17.89
N ASP A 30 6.23 9.48 -18.67
CA ASP A 30 5.14 10.45 -18.81
C ASP A 30 3.90 10.06 -17.98
N ALA A 31 4.03 9.10 -17.06
CA ALA A 31 2.95 8.68 -16.19
C ALA A 31 2.43 9.83 -15.33
N ARG A 32 1.12 9.80 -15.05
CA ARG A 32 0.45 10.82 -14.25
C ARG A 32 0.41 10.37 -12.81
N LEU A 33 0.73 11.29 -11.90
CA LEU A 33 0.48 11.09 -10.47
C LEU A 33 -1.04 11.06 -10.25
N ILE A 34 -1.54 9.96 -9.69
CA ILE A 34 -2.98 9.73 -9.47
C ILE A 34 -3.36 9.65 -7.99
N GLY A 35 -2.39 9.56 -7.08
CA GLY A 35 -2.66 9.54 -5.65
C GLY A 35 -1.41 9.51 -4.79
N VAL A 36 -1.61 9.71 -3.49
CA VAL A 36 -0.60 9.51 -2.46
C VAL A 36 -1.16 8.54 -1.44
N GLU A 37 -0.36 7.55 -1.06
CA GLU A 37 -0.75 6.55 -0.09
C GLU A 37 0.24 6.49 1.06
N PHE A 38 -0.30 6.30 2.26
CA PHE A 38 0.45 6.12 3.48
C PHE A 38 0.21 4.73 4.02
N LEU A 39 1.30 4.07 4.41
CA LEU A 39 1.26 2.79 5.10
C LEU A 39 1.83 2.99 6.49
N ILE A 40 1.15 2.46 7.51
CA ILE A 40 1.61 2.53 8.90
C ILE A 40 1.53 1.19 9.63
N SER A 41 2.34 1.07 10.69
CA SER A 41 2.29 -0.05 11.61
C SER A 41 0.95 -0.10 12.35
N GLU A 42 0.58 -1.28 12.83
CA GLU A 42 -0.59 -1.43 13.71
C GLU A 42 -0.44 -0.63 15.00
N ASN A 43 0.77 -0.59 15.57
CA ASN A 43 1.05 0.17 16.78
C ASN A 43 0.77 1.66 16.56
N LEU A 44 1.25 2.23 15.46
CA LEU A 44 0.99 3.62 15.11
C LEU A 44 -0.50 3.86 14.84
N PHE A 45 -1.18 2.98 14.11
CA PHE A 45 -2.63 3.07 13.86
C PHE A 45 -3.45 3.15 15.16
N LEU A 46 -3.13 2.32 16.16
CA LEU A 46 -3.84 2.30 17.44
C LEU A 46 -3.70 3.60 18.22
N THR A 47 -2.63 4.37 17.98
CA THR A 47 -2.41 5.69 18.60
C THR A 47 -3.08 6.85 17.87
N LEU A 48 -3.65 6.61 16.68
CA LEU A 48 -4.33 7.67 15.93
C LEU A 48 -5.58 8.17 16.66
N PRO A 49 -5.97 9.45 16.45
CA PRO A 49 -7.27 9.95 16.86
C PRO A 49 -8.41 9.10 16.27
N ASP A 50 -9.51 8.95 17.01
CA ASP A 50 -10.64 8.11 16.58
C ASP A 50 -11.32 8.63 15.31
N GLU A 51 -11.19 9.93 15.02
CA GLU A 51 -11.65 10.56 13.78
C GLU A 51 -10.76 10.25 12.57
N GLU A 52 -9.49 9.90 12.78
CA GLU A 52 -8.56 9.56 11.71
C GLU A 52 -8.69 8.07 11.33
N LYS A 53 -8.89 7.16 12.30
CA LYS A 53 -8.96 5.70 12.07
C LYS A 53 -9.92 5.25 10.94
N PRO A 54 -11.13 5.83 10.75
CA PRO A 54 -12.03 5.48 9.66
C PRO A 54 -11.48 5.76 8.25
N LEU A 55 -10.43 6.59 8.15
CA LEU A 55 -9.76 6.90 6.89
C LEU A 55 -8.70 5.85 6.52
N TRP A 56 -8.48 4.86 7.39
CA TRP A 56 -7.51 3.78 7.18
C TRP A 56 -8.20 2.43 7.02
N HIS A 57 -7.60 1.55 6.23
CA HIS A 57 -8.06 0.17 6.05
C HIS A 57 -6.89 -0.81 6.04
N SER A 58 -7.17 -2.07 6.36
CA SER A 58 -6.16 -3.14 6.33
C SER A 58 -5.99 -3.67 4.91
N HIS A 59 -4.73 -3.87 4.49
CA HIS A 59 -4.38 -4.38 3.16
C HIS A 59 -4.50 -5.91 3.03
N GLU A 60 -5.04 -6.56 4.06
CA GLU A 60 -5.14 -8.02 4.09
C GLU A 60 -5.94 -8.57 2.90
N TYR A 61 -6.89 -7.78 2.36
CA TYR A 61 -7.65 -8.14 1.17
C TYR A 61 -6.84 -7.99 -0.13
N GLU A 62 -6.18 -6.86 -0.39
CA GLU A 62 -5.39 -6.68 -1.62
C GLU A 62 -4.28 -7.74 -1.74
N VAL A 63 -3.64 -8.05 -0.62
CA VAL A 63 -2.56 -9.04 -0.59
C VAL A 63 -3.09 -10.47 -0.81
N LYS A 64 -4.21 -10.84 -0.17
CA LYS A 64 -4.79 -12.19 -0.32
C LYS A 64 -5.54 -12.41 -1.63
N SER A 65 -6.07 -11.34 -2.24
CA SER A 65 -6.82 -11.41 -3.51
C SER A 65 -5.91 -11.56 -4.74
N GLY A 66 -4.60 -11.29 -4.60
CA GLY A 66 -3.64 -11.37 -5.70
C GLY A 66 -3.70 -10.19 -6.66
N VAL A 67 -4.38 -9.10 -6.27
CA VAL A 67 -4.45 -7.84 -7.02
C VAL A 67 -3.17 -7.02 -6.82
N LEU A 68 -2.44 -7.25 -5.72
CA LEU A 68 -1.13 -6.66 -5.47
C LEU A 68 -0.02 -7.51 -6.09
N PHE A 69 0.77 -6.89 -6.97
CA PHE A 69 2.00 -7.47 -7.52
C PHE A 69 3.22 -6.73 -6.96
N ILE A 70 4.25 -7.47 -6.54
CA ILE A 70 5.52 -6.90 -6.08
C ILE A 70 6.61 -7.27 -7.08
N PRO A 71 7.24 -6.28 -7.75
CA PRO A 71 8.34 -6.53 -8.66
C PRO A 71 9.46 -7.35 -8.00
N GLY A 72 9.86 -8.44 -8.65
CA GLY A 72 10.91 -9.33 -8.15
C GLY A 72 10.44 -10.53 -7.32
N ILE A 73 9.15 -10.63 -7.00
CA ILE A 73 8.56 -11.80 -6.34
C ILE A 73 7.69 -12.57 -7.36
N PRO A 74 8.10 -13.78 -7.80
CA PRO A 74 7.35 -14.52 -8.81
C PRO A 74 6.10 -15.17 -8.22
N GLY A 75 4.94 -14.86 -8.81
CA GLY A 75 3.65 -15.45 -8.45
C GLY A 75 2.99 -14.77 -7.24
N PRO A 76 1.95 -15.40 -6.64
CA PRO A 76 1.30 -14.88 -5.45
C PRO A 76 2.30 -14.75 -4.29
N ILE A 77 2.19 -13.65 -3.53
CA ILE A 77 3.01 -13.43 -2.33
C ILE A 77 2.72 -14.56 -1.33
N LYS A 78 3.77 -15.20 -0.80
CA LYS A 78 3.67 -16.37 0.09
C LYS A 78 4.67 -16.27 1.23
N GLY A 79 4.32 -16.90 2.37
CA GLY A 79 5.24 -17.13 3.47
C GLY A 79 5.90 -15.84 3.99
N PRO A 80 7.24 -15.77 4.13
CA PRO A 80 7.94 -14.64 4.74
C PRO A 80 7.83 -13.32 3.97
N ASP A 81 7.51 -13.36 2.67
CA ASP A 81 7.30 -12.14 1.89
C ASP A 81 5.95 -11.49 2.21
N MET A 82 4.95 -12.26 2.65
CA MET A 82 3.71 -11.70 3.20
C MET A 82 3.98 -10.88 4.46
N GLU A 83 4.86 -11.38 5.32
CA GLU A 83 5.16 -10.77 6.62
C GLU A 83 5.79 -9.40 6.42
N ARG A 84 6.74 -9.27 5.48
CA ARG A 84 7.36 -7.98 5.09
C ARG A 84 6.38 -6.97 4.51
N VAL A 85 5.37 -7.43 3.76
CA VAL A 85 4.35 -6.57 3.16
C VAL A 85 3.31 -6.15 4.20
N LEU A 86 3.01 -7.03 5.15
CA LEU A 86 2.06 -6.79 6.23
C LEU A 86 2.70 -6.19 7.49
N GLU A 87 4.00 -5.87 7.50
CA GLU A 87 4.64 -5.11 8.59
C GLU A 87 3.92 -3.77 8.81
N LEU A 88 3.55 -3.09 7.72
CA LEU A 88 2.70 -1.91 7.74
C LEU A 88 1.29 -2.31 7.27
N LYS A 89 0.41 -2.57 8.24
CA LYS A 89 -0.90 -3.19 8.03
C LYS A 89 -1.95 -2.23 7.49
N TYR A 90 -1.84 -0.94 7.82
CA TYR A 90 -2.90 0.04 7.59
C TYR A 90 -2.53 1.04 6.51
N PHE A 91 -3.47 1.25 5.59
CA PHE A 91 -3.32 2.06 4.39
C PHE A 91 -4.28 3.24 4.41
N ASN A 92 -3.83 4.39 3.93
CA ASN A 92 -4.66 5.58 3.73
C ASN A 92 -4.25 6.27 2.42
N GLN A 93 -5.18 6.30 1.47
CA GLN A 93 -5.05 7.06 0.23
C GLN A 93 -5.66 8.43 0.43
N LYS A 94 -4.86 9.49 0.26
CA LYS A 94 -5.31 10.88 0.32
C LYS A 94 -5.37 11.48 -1.09
#